data_AF-A0A1W2D4G9-F1
#
_entry.id   AF-A0A1W2D4G9-F1
#
_cell.length_a   1.000
_cell.length_b   1.000
_cell.length_c   1.000
_cell.angle_alpha   90.00
_cell.angle_beta   90.00
_cell.angle_gamma   90.00
#
_symmetry.space_group_name_H-M   'P 1'
#
loop_
_entity.id
_entity.type
_entity.pdbx_description
1 polymer ?
#
loop_
_entity_poly.entity_id
_entity_poly.type
_entity_poly.pdbx_seq_one_letter_code
_entity_poly.pdbx_strand_id
1 'polypeptide(L)'
;MEQISRRTVLTAMGALGTMTVAGCADDEPSQLDPSSTHVVEGDGGSGSSASGSSSAGSEGSGDASSEGGMRQVQLDSPDAMRGRWAAYTAVVLAASDNSESSRAEDGDWIFQHELGPWAMLVRFKDGKALLAGHANADIVRDLTQEKKIRRALVAGAPKWWGALDTALPDTARIGFVLGWDGKTWQGLAPSVSNFDALPFYPKSQQACGEQLVMWGSKAEGSYTGSAKAAADAAMRAGTQLTAAQLKKLGPGIQSARVKGALTAAKAYEGKGKH
;
A
#
# COMPACT_ATOMS: atom_id res chain seq x y z
N MET A 1 -4.38 -13.85 37.43
CA MET A 1 -4.64 -14.80 36.34
C MET A 1 -5.68 -14.16 35.46
N GLU A 2 -5.28 -13.49 34.38
CA GLU A 2 -6.21 -13.06 33.34
C GLU A 2 -5.39 -12.88 32.05
N GLN A 3 -5.37 -13.95 31.25
CA GLN A 3 -4.89 -13.90 29.88
C GLN A 3 -5.99 -13.22 29.05
N ILE A 4 -5.80 -11.94 28.75
CA ILE A 4 -6.58 -11.29 27.71
C ILE A 4 -6.16 -11.87 26.35
N SER A 5 -7.15 -12.46 25.70
CA SER A 5 -7.13 -13.23 24.45
C SER A 5 -6.36 -12.53 23.32
N ARG A 6 -5.25 -13.13 22.88
CA ARG A 6 -4.41 -12.71 21.73
C ARG A 6 -4.96 -13.14 20.36
N ARG A 7 -6.28 -13.27 20.18
CA ARG A 7 -6.84 -14.04 19.03
C ARG A 7 -7.73 -13.29 18.04
N THR A 8 -7.82 -11.97 18.07
CA THR A 8 -8.81 -11.24 17.24
C THR A 8 -8.26 -10.50 16.00
N VAL A 9 -6.95 -10.44 15.74
CA VAL A 9 -6.39 -9.32 14.94
C VAL A 9 -6.09 -9.55 13.43
N LEU A 10 -6.27 -10.75 12.84
CA LEU A 10 -5.92 -10.94 11.41
C LEU A 10 -6.90 -11.74 10.54
N THR A 11 -8.14 -11.97 10.99
CA THR A 11 -9.12 -12.75 10.21
C THR A 11 -9.62 -12.02 8.95
N ALA A 12 -9.45 -10.69 8.84
CA ALA A 12 -9.94 -9.91 7.70
C ALA A 12 -8.97 -9.81 6.51
N MET A 13 -7.70 -10.23 6.62
CA MET A 13 -6.69 -10.02 5.57
C MET A 13 -6.72 -11.03 4.41
N GLY A 14 -7.76 -11.85 4.28
CA GLY A 14 -7.83 -12.88 3.23
C GLY A 14 -9.22 -13.32 2.78
N ALA A 15 -10.29 -12.62 3.15
CA ALA A 15 -11.66 -13.00 2.80
C ALA A 15 -12.53 -11.78 2.43
N LEU A 16 -12.38 -11.30 1.20
CA LEU A 16 -13.47 -10.60 0.52
C LEU A 16 -13.92 -11.47 -0.64
N GLY A 17 -14.79 -12.43 -0.31
CA GLY A 17 -15.67 -13.06 -1.27
C GLY A 17 -16.79 -12.08 -1.64
N THR A 18 -17.09 -12.02 -2.93
CA THR A 18 -18.20 -11.29 -3.55
C THR A 18 -19.48 -11.33 -2.70
N MET A 19 -19.92 -10.18 -2.19
CA MET A 19 -21.29 -10.03 -1.71
C MET A 19 -22.20 -9.68 -2.88
N THR A 20 -22.95 -10.69 -3.33
CA THR A 20 -24.13 -10.56 -4.17
C THR A 20 -25.19 -9.74 -3.43
N VAL A 21 -25.56 -8.58 -3.97
CA VAL A 21 -26.71 -7.83 -3.47
C VAL A 21 -27.97 -8.46 -4.06
N ALA A 22 -28.72 -9.17 -3.23
CA ALA A 22 -30.10 -9.53 -3.52
C ALA A 22 -31.01 -8.49 -2.86
N GLY A 23 -31.79 -7.80 -3.68
CA GLY A 23 -32.84 -6.87 -3.25
C GLY A 23 -33.86 -6.71 -4.37
N CYS A 24 -34.94 -7.48 -4.29
CA CYS A 24 -36.13 -7.32 -5.11
C CYS A 24 -36.86 -6.02 -4.72
N ALA A 25 -37.28 -5.21 -5.70
CA ALA A 25 -38.68 -4.86 -5.93
C ALA A 25 -38.78 -3.72 -6.97
N ASP A 26 -39.69 -3.98 -7.89
CA ASP A 26 -40.34 -3.18 -8.92
C ASP A 26 -40.32 -1.64 -8.81
N ASP A 27 -40.02 -0.99 -9.93
CA ASP A 27 -40.87 0.05 -10.52
C ASP A 27 -40.45 0.28 -11.99
N GLU A 28 -41.35 -0.07 -12.91
CA GLU A 28 -41.38 0.43 -14.30
C GLU A 28 -41.86 1.90 -14.25
N PRO A 29 -41.50 2.78 -15.22
CA PRO A 29 -42.27 2.71 -16.47
C PRO A 29 -41.56 3.20 -17.75
N SER A 30 -42.13 2.72 -18.86
CA SER A 30 -42.38 3.45 -20.11
C SER A 30 -41.28 3.55 -21.17
N GLN A 31 -41.56 2.80 -22.23
CA GLN A 31 -41.06 2.88 -23.59
C GLN A 31 -41.17 4.27 -24.22
N LEU A 32 -40.15 4.61 -25.03
CA LEU A 32 -40.32 5.44 -26.23
C LEU A 32 -39.51 4.82 -27.39
N ASP A 33 -40.18 4.75 -28.53
CA ASP A 33 -39.85 4.03 -29.75
C ASP A 33 -38.65 4.58 -30.57
N PRO A 34 -38.11 3.77 -31.50
CA PRO A 34 -36.98 4.10 -32.37
C PRO A 34 -37.40 4.76 -33.69
N SER A 35 -36.61 5.73 -34.16
CA SER A 35 -36.57 6.25 -35.54
C SER A 35 -35.40 7.23 -35.61
N SER A 36 -34.64 7.43 -36.68
CA SER A 36 -34.37 6.73 -37.92
C SER A 36 -33.12 7.42 -38.48
N THR A 37 -32.32 6.66 -39.23
CA THR A 37 -31.45 7.12 -40.35
C THR A 37 -30.44 8.25 -40.12
N HIS A 38 -29.15 7.92 -40.28
CA HIS A 38 -28.38 8.45 -41.41
C HIS A 38 -27.17 7.54 -41.71
N VAL A 39 -27.06 7.17 -42.98
CA VAL A 39 -26.03 6.33 -43.58
C VAL A 39 -25.18 7.23 -44.49
N VAL A 40 -23.87 7.19 -44.23
CA VAL A 40 -22.70 7.11 -45.15
C VAL A 40 -22.54 8.17 -46.24
N GLU A 41 -21.37 8.81 -46.25
CA GLU A 41 -20.47 8.87 -47.41
C GLU A 41 -19.04 9.26 -46.98
N GLY A 42 -18.04 8.59 -47.54
CA GLY A 42 -16.63 8.79 -47.22
C GLY A 42 -15.75 7.71 -47.83
N ASP A 43 -15.62 7.76 -49.15
CA ASP A 43 -14.87 6.85 -50.01
C ASP A 43 -13.37 7.21 -50.07
N GLY A 44 -12.52 6.21 -50.35
CA GLY A 44 -11.20 6.41 -50.96
C GLY A 44 -9.95 6.18 -50.10
N GLY A 45 -9.12 5.19 -50.50
CA GLY A 45 -7.69 5.19 -50.18
C GLY A 45 -6.98 3.84 -50.12
N SER A 46 -6.70 3.25 -51.29
CA SER A 46 -5.79 2.10 -51.46
C SER A 46 -4.34 2.40 -51.06
N GLY A 47 -3.62 1.40 -50.55
CA GLY A 47 -2.17 1.47 -50.39
C GLY A 47 -1.53 0.19 -49.84
N SER A 48 -1.30 -0.79 -50.70
CA SER A 48 -0.43 -1.94 -50.41
C SER A 48 1.05 -1.52 -50.47
N SER A 49 1.87 -2.03 -49.56
CA SER A 49 3.23 -2.50 -49.90
C SER A 49 3.84 -3.28 -48.73
N ALA A 50 4.25 -4.51 -49.04
CA ALA A 50 5.18 -5.30 -48.27
C ALA A 50 6.61 -4.91 -48.64
N SER A 51 7.53 -4.91 -47.67
CA SER A 51 8.94 -5.24 -47.91
C SER A 51 9.57 -5.67 -46.58
N GLY A 52 10.15 -6.87 -46.59
CA GLY A 52 10.94 -7.37 -45.48
C GLY A 52 12.38 -6.85 -45.54
N SER A 53 13.10 -7.02 -44.44
CA SER A 53 14.49 -7.50 -44.46
C SER A 53 14.97 -7.82 -43.04
N SER A 54 15.54 -9.01 -42.96
CA SER A 54 16.29 -9.61 -41.87
C SER A 54 17.66 -8.96 -41.65
N SER A 55 18.10 -8.89 -40.39
CA SER A 55 19.50 -8.95 -39.92
C SER A 55 19.44 -9.13 -38.40
N ALA A 56 19.75 -10.31 -37.83
CA ALA A 56 21.06 -10.92 -37.64
C ALA A 56 22.02 -10.06 -36.79
N GLY A 57 22.30 -10.56 -35.57
CA GLY A 57 23.56 -10.30 -34.86
C GLY A 57 23.48 -9.36 -33.66
N SER A 58 23.32 -9.94 -32.47
CA SER A 58 24.35 -9.83 -31.42
C SER A 58 23.98 -10.72 -30.26
N GLU A 59 24.72 -11.82 -30.18
CA GLU A 59 24.89 -12.65 -28.99
C GLU A 59 25.48 -11.78 -27.88
N GLY A 60 24.58 -11.24 -27.06
CA GLY A 60 24.91 -10.87 -25.69
C GLY A 60 24.68 -12.09 -24.83
N SER A 61 25.69 -12.94 -24.69
CA SER A 61 25.80 -13.87 -23.56
C SER A 61 25.89 -13.05 -22.29
N GLY A 62 24.73 -12.54 -21.84
CA GLY A 62 24.56 -12.07 -20.49
C GLY A 62 24.57 -13.31 -19.62
N ASP A 63 25.71 -13.57 -18.98
CA ASP A 63 25.83 -14.46 -17.85
C ASP A 63 24.63 -14.23 -16.92
N ALA A 64 23.66 -15.13 -16.97
CA ALA A 64 22.55 -15.22 -16.02
C ALA A 64 23.05 -15.81 -14.69
N SER A 65 24.20 -15.31 -14.25
CA SER A 65 24.96 -15.71 -13.08
C SER A 65 25.18 -14.47 -12.21
N SER A 66 24.08 -13.87 -11.73
CA SER A 66 24.10 -13.16 -10.45
C SER A 66 22.91 -13.64 -9.61
N GLU A 67 23.07 -14.86 -9.10
CA GLU A 67 22.80 -15.26 -7.72
C GLU A 67 22.16 -14.19 -6.83
N GLY A 68 20.99 -14.53 -6.29
CA GLY A 68 20.43 -14.30 -4.93
C GLY A 68 21.04 -13.29 -3.96
N GLY A 69 21.67 -12.21 -4.42
CA GLY A 69 22.36 -11.23 -3.60
C GLY A 69 21.39 -10.23 -2.97
N MET A 70 21.71 -9.81 -1.75
CA MET A 70 21.05 -8.71 -1.08
C MET A 70 21.31 -7.40 -1.82
N ARG A 71 20.26 -6.63 -2.09
CA ARG A 71 20.32 -5.34 -2.77
C ARG A 71 19.92 -4.22 -1.82
N GLN A 72 20.62 -3.09 -1.90
CA GLN A 72 20.19 -1.89 -1.22
C GLN A 72 18.91 -1.34 -1.86
N VAL A 73 17.98 -0.88 -1.02
CA VAL A 73 16.73 -0.25 -1.45
C VAL A 73 16.75 1.21 -1.04
N GLN A 74 16.36 2.10 -1.95
CA GLN A 74 16.22 3.51 -1.65
C GLN A 74 14.88 3.76 -0.97
N LEU A 75 14.90 3.81 0.36
CA LEU A 75 13.74 4.13 1.20
C LEU A 75 14.21 4.94 2.41
N ASP A 76 13.37 5.85 2.88
CA ASP A 76 13.64 6.61 4.10
C ASP A 76 13.71 5.70 5.32
N SER A 77 14.45 6.11 6.37
CA SER A 77 14.47 5.35 7.63
C SER A 77 13.05 5.23 8.22
N PRO A 78 12.76 4.18 9.02
CA PRO A 78 11.49 4.07 9.75
C PRO A 78 11.08 5.36 10.47
N ASP A 79 12.05 6.05 11.07
CA ASP A 79 11.82 7.29 11.82
C ASP A 79 11.44 8.47 10.92
N ALA A 80 12.09 8.60 9.76
CA ALA A 80 11.74 9.60 8.76
C ALA A 80 10.37 9.33 8.11
N MET A 81 9.98 8.06 7.97
CA MET A 81 8.65 7.67 7.47
C MET A 81 7.54 7.87 8.51
N ARG A 82 7.84 7.88 9.82
CA ARG A 82 6.84 7.92 10.91
C ARG A 82 5.81 9.02 10.73
N GLY A 83 6.26 10.23 10.36
CA GLY A 83 5.38 11.37 10.18
C GLY A 83 4.37 11.17 9.05
N ARG A 84 4.79 10.52 7.95
CA ARG A 84 3.94 10.21 6.80
C ARG A 84 2.90 9.14 7.13
N TRP A 85 3.32 8.08 7.81
CA TRP A 85 2.40 7.05 8.31
C TRP A 85 1.33 7.64 9.24
N ALA A 86 1.75 8.38 10.26
CA ALA A 86 0.84 9.00 11.22
C ALA A 86 -0.15 9.98 10.55
N ALA A 87 0.35 10.82 9.64
CA ALA A 87 -0.50 11.76 8.91
C ALA A 87 -1.48 11.04 7.97
N TYR A 88 -1.03 10.02 7.24
CA TYR A 88 -1.89 9.22 6.37
C TYR A 88 -3.02 8.55 7.16
N THR A 89 -2.70 7.86 8.27
CA THR A 89 -3.71 7.28 9.16
C THR A 89 -4.71 8.32 9.65
N ALA A 90 -4.23 9.48 10.12
CA ALA A 90 -5.10 10.54 10.63
C ALA A 90 -6.08 11.04 9.57
N VAL A 91 -5.58 11.28 8.35
CA VAL A 91 -6.39 11.84 7.27
C VAL A 91 -7.42 10.84 6.80
N VAL A 92 -7.04 9.58 6.55
CA VAL A 92 -7.99 8.56 6.09
C VAL A 92 -9.09 8.35 7.14
N LEU A 93 -8.75 8.21 8.41
CA LEU A 93 -9.75 8.06 9.49
C LEU A 93 -10.66 9.27 9.66
N ALA A 94 -10.15 10.47 9.40
CA ALA A 94 -10.95 11.68 9.50
C ALA A 94 -11.83 11.91 8.26
N ALA A 95 -11.42 11.41 7.09
CA ALA A 95 -12.12 11.62 5.82
C ALA A 95 -13.11 10.50 5.48
N SER A 96 -12.79 9.25 5.82
CA SER A 96 -13.58 8.06 5.49
C SER A 96 -13.69 7.11 6.68
N ASP A 97 -14.61 6.15 6.57
CA ASP A 97 -14.82 5.07 7.54
C ASP A 97 -13.86 3.89 7.30
N ASN A 98 -12.93 4.04 6.36
CA ASN A 98 -11.93 3.06 5.98
C ASN A 98 -10.79 2.96 7.02
N SER A 99 -11.17 2.62 8.25
CA SER A 99 -10.29 2.53 9.41
C SER A 99 -9.28 1.40 9.34
N GLU A 100 -9.47 0.44 8.43
CA GLU A 100 -8.58 -0.71 8.28
C GLU A 100 -7.34 -0.41 7.42
N SER A 101 -7.38 0.67 6.63
CA SER A 101 -6.36 1.00 5.63
C SER A 101 -4.99 1.38 6.20
N SER A 102 -4.91 1.87 7.45
CA SER A 102 -3.63 2.20 8.07
C SER A 102 -3.74 2.34 9.58
N ARG A 103 -2.84 1.69 10.33
CA ARG A 103 -2.84 1.70 11.80
C ARG A 103 -1.47 1.36 12.39
N ALA A 104 -1.28 1.73 13.64
CA ALA A 104 -0.17 1.27 14.47
C ALA A 104 -0.71 0.40 15.60
N GLU A 105 -0.19 -0.83 15.73
CA GLU A 105 -0.61 -1.82 16.70
C GLU A 105 0.61 -2.41 17.42
N ASP A 106 0.67 -2.24 18.74
CA ASP A 106 1.74 -2.77 19.59
C ASP A 106 3.16 -2.48 19.07
N GLY A 107 3.36 -1.30 18.48
CA GLY A 107 4.66 -0.85 17.96
C GLY A 107 4.94 -1.19 16.49
N ASP A 108 4.16 -2.07 15.86
CA ASP A 108 4.22 -2.39 14.43
C ASP A 108 3.25 -1.49 13.64
N TRP A 109 3.58 -1.20 12.38
CA TRP A 109 2.76 -0.33 11.53
C TRP A 109 2.19 -1.12 10.36
N ILE A 110 0.90 -0.96 10.09
CA ILE A 110 0.17 -1.74 9.09
C ILE A 110 -0.45 -0.77 8.09
N PHE A 111 -0.21 -1.01 6.81
CA PHE A 111 -0.84 -0.35 5.68
C PHE A 111 -1.60 -1.39 4.86
N GLN A 112 -2.84 -1.07 4.51
CA GLN A 112 -3.68 -1.87 3.65
C GLN A 112 -4.34 -0.95 2.62
N HIS A 113 -4.07 -1.24 1.36
CA HIS A 113 -4.72 -0.60 0.24
C HIS A 113 -6.14 -1.19 0.08
N GLU A 114 -7.08 -0.38 -0.36
CA GLU A 114 -8.49 -0.79 -0.54
C GLU A 114 -8.68 -1.95 -1.52
N LEU A 115 -7.75 -2.08 -2.49
CA LEU A 115 -7.74 -3.18 -3.46
C LEU A 115 -7.04 -4.45 -2.95
N GLY A 116 -6.59 -4.48 -1.69
CA GLY A 116 -5.97 -5.64 -1.06
C GLY A 116 -4.43 -5.66 -0.92
N PRO A 117 -3.61 -4.91 -1.69
CA PRO A 117 -2.18 -4.80 -1.39
C PRO A 117 -1.92 -4.31 0.03
N TRP A 118 -0.88 -4.81 0.69
CA TRP A 118 -0.61 -4.45 2.08
C TRP A 118 0.88 -4.49 2.40
N ALA A 119 1.25 -3.77 3.46
CA ALA A 119 2.58 -3.82 4.05
C ALA A 119 2.51 -3.68 5.57
N MET A 120 3.41 -4.37 6.26
CA MET A 120 3.60 -4.29 7.70
C MET A 120 5.07 -4.00 8.01
N LEU A 121 5.29 -2.98 8.83
CA LEU A 121 6.60 -2.64 9.39
C LEU A 121 6.72 -3.23 10.79
N VAL A 122 7.45 -4.34 10.87
CA VAL A 122 7.88 -5.01 12.11
C VAL A 122 9.04 -4.22 12.70
N ARG A 123 8.90 -3.69 13.91
CA ARG A 123 9.93 -2.82 14.52
C ARG A 123 10.60 -3.46 15.72
N PHE A 124 11.92 -3.40 15.76
CA PHE A 124 12.73 -3.96 16.84
C PHE A 124 13.15 -2.88 17.84
N LYS A 125 13.44 -3.29 19.08
CA LYS A 125 13.90 -2.39 20.17
C LYS A 125 15.25 -1.77 19.90
N ASP A 126 16.10 -2.45 19.14
CA ASP A 126 17.47 -2.03 18.80
C ASP A 126 17.53 -1.13 17.54
N GLY A 127 16.37 -0.70 17.03
CA GLY A 127 16.27 0.20 15.89
C GLY A 127 16.25 -0.49 14.52
N LYS A 128 16.38 -1.82 14.46
CA LYS A 128 16.13 -2.58 13.23
C LYS A 128 14.64 -2.61 12.87
N ALA A 129 14.33 -2.90 11.62
CA ALA A 129 12.95 -3.14 11.19
C ALA A 129 12.89 -4.12 10.01
N LEU A 130 11.74 -4.80 9.85
CA LEU A 130 11.40 -5.54 8.64
C LEU A 130 10.13 -4.93 8.04
N LEU A 131 10.16 -4.59 6.76
CA LEU A 131 8.97 -4.24 5.99
C LEU A 131 8.62 -5.45 5.13
N ALA A 132 7.47 -6.07 5.39
CA ALA A 132 6.98 -7.22 4.65
C ALA A 132 5.56 -6.98 4.16
N GLY A 133 5.20 -7.58 3.04
CA GLY A 133 3.89 -7.35 2.47
C GLY A 133 3.72 -7.99 1.11
N HIS A 134 2.68 -7.54 0.41
CA HIS A 134 2.33 -8.07 -0.89
C HIS A 134 1.62 -7.04 -1.77
N ALA A 135 1.95 -7.03 -3.06
CA ALA A 135 1.46 -6.03 -4.02
C ALA A 135 0.28 -6.50 -4.88
N ASN A 136 -0.05 -7.79 -4.91
CA ASN A 136 -1.09 -8.36 -5.77
C ASN A 136 -2.17 -9.13 -4.98
N ALA A 137 -3.33 -8.52 -4.79
CA ALA A 137 -4.42 -9.13 -4.01
C ALA A 137 -4.99 -10.42 -4.63
N ASP A 138 -4.84 -10.61 -5.95
CA ASP A 138 -5.43 -11.73 -6.68
C ASP A 138 -4.63 -13.04 -6.55
N ILE A 139 -3.47 -12.99 -5.91
CA ILE A 139 -2.65 -14.17 -5.71
C ILE A 139 -3.29 -15.09 -4.65
N VAL A 140 -3.73 -16.25 -5.13
CA VAL A 140 -4.20 -17.37 -4.32
C VAL A 140 -3.11 -18.42 -4.22
N ARG A 141 -2.71 -18.76 -3.00
CA ARG A 141 -1.71 -19.78 -2.69
C ARG A 141 -2.17 -20.60 -1.49
N ASP A 142 -1.87 -21.89 -1.49
CA ASP A 142 -2.03 -22.71 -0.31
C ASP A 142 -0.91 -22.45 0.73
N LEU A 143 -1.09 -22.99 1.94
CA LEU A 143 -0.11 -22.82 3.03
C LEU A 143 1.25 -23.43 2.71
N THR A 144 1.32 -24.49 1.91
CA THR A 144 2.57 -25.16 1.55
C THR A 144 3.40 -24.28 0.63
N GLN A 145 2.75 -23.71 -0.39
CA GLN A 145 3.35 -22.77 -1.33
C GLN A 145 3.76 -21.48 -0.60
N GLU A 146 2.92 -20.96 0.29
CA GLU A 146 3.25 -19.75 1.05
C GLU A 146 4.47 -19.95 1.96
N LYS A 147 4.54 -21.08 2.68
CA LYS A 147 5.73 -21.43 3.48
C LYS A 147 6.99 -21.58 2.62
N LYS A 148 6.88 -22.15 1.41
CA LYS A 148 8.00 -22.26 0.47
C LYS A 148 8.50 -20.89 0.03
N ILE A 149 7.58 -19.99 -0.35
CA ILE A 149 7.91 -18.64 -0.80
C ILE A 149 8.52 -17.81 0.33
N ARG A 150 7.90 -17.83 1.51
CA ARG A 150 8.42 -17.15 2.70
C ARG A 150 9.86 -17.56 3.02
N ARG A 151 10.17 -18.85 3.00
CA ARG A 151 11.55 -19.34 3.17
C ARG A 151 12.49 -18.82 2.08
N ALA A 152 12.03 -18.76 0.82
CA ALA A 152 12.84 -18.24 -0.28
C ALA A 152 13.09 -16.72 -0.15
N LEU A 153 12.13 -15.94 0.33
CA LEU A 153 12.25 -14.48 0.52
C LEU A 153 13.27 -14.07 1.59
N VAL A 154 13.63 -15.00 2.49
CA VAL A 154 14.63 -14.77 3.54
C VAL A 154 15.84 -15.69 3.41
N ALA A 155 15.92 -16.48 2.33
CA ALA A 155 17.05 -17.36 2.08
C ALA A 155 18.31 -16.52 1.82
N GLY A 156 19.32 -16.68 2.67
CA GLY A 156 20.55 -15.86 2.61
C GLY A 156 20.43 -14.50 3.30
N ALA A 157 19.28 -14.18 3.91
CA ALA A 157 19.15 -12.98 4.73
C ALA A 157 19.77 -13.16 6.13
N PRO A 158 20.11 -12.07 6.82
CA PRO A 158 20.56 -12.13 8.21
C PRO A 158 19.56 -12.86 9.12
N LYS A 159 20.07 -13.62 10.10
CA LYS A 159 19.24 -14.46 10.99
C LYS A 159 18.09 -13.72 11.67
N TRP A 160 18.24 -12.43 11.98
CA TRP A 160 17.22 -11.63 12.64
C TRP A 160 15.96 -11.41 11.78
N TRP A 161 16.02 -11.65 10.45
CA TRP A 161 14.85 -11.62 9.57
C TRP A 161 13.83 -12.73 9.88
N GLY A 162 14.28 -13.80 10.56
CA GLY A 162 13.40 -14.87 11.04
C GLY A 162 12.32 -14.42 12.03
N ALA A 163 12.41 -13.21 12.59
CA ALA A 163 11.35 -12.64 13.43
C ALA A 163 10.00 -12.53 12.70
N LEU A 164 9.98 -12.53 11.36
CA LEU A 164 8.74 -12.53 10.57
C LEU A 164 7.84 -13.73 10.85
N ASP A 165 8.42 -14.89 11.21
CA ASP A 165 7.65 -16.09 11.55
C ASP A 165 6.90 -15.94 12.87
N THR A 166 7.36 -15.03 13.74
CA THR A 166 6.67 -14.68 14.98
C THR A 166 5.75 -13.47 14.80
N ALA A 167 6.12 -12.53 13.93
CA ALA A 167 5.39 -11.28 13.73
C ALA A 167 4.16 -11.42 12.83
N LEU A 168 4.18 -12.34 11.86
CA LEU A 168 3.09 -12.57 10.91
C LEU A 168 2.51 -13.97 11.09
N PRO A 169 1.19 -14.16 10.92
CA PRO A 169 0.62 -15.50 10.91
C PRO A 169 1.10 -16.29 9.68
N ASP A 170 1.09 -17.61 9.80
CA ASP A 170 1.41 -18.55 8.71
C ASP A 170 0.56 -18.33 7.44
N THR A 171 -0.63 -17.73 7.59
CA THR A 171 -1.56 -17.42 6.50
C THR A 171 -1.27 -16.10 5.79
N ALA A 172 -0.37 -15.26 6.32
CA ALA A 172 -0.05 -13.98 5.70
C ALA A 172 0.72 -14.21 4.40
N ARG A 173 0.07 -13.86 3.28
CA ARG A 173 0.64 -13.95 1.92
C ARG A 173 1.64 -12.84 1.73
N ILE A 174 2.92 -13.17 1.65
CA ILE A 174 4.00 -12.21 1.42
C ILE A 174 4.61 -12.38 0.02
N GLY A 175 4.87 -11.24 -0.62
CA GLY A 175 5.60 -11.14 -1.88
C GLY A 175 6.98 -10.50 -1.72
N PHE A 176 7.22 -9.79 -0.62
CA PHE A 176 8.50 -9.15 -0.36
C PHE A 176 8.83 -9.09 1.13
N VAL A 177 10.13 -9.00 1.41
CA VAL A 177 10.70 -8.63 2.70
C VAL A 177 11.88 -7.69 2.46
N LEU A 178 11.87 -6.53 3.11
CA LEU A 178 12.98 -5.60 3.20
C LEU A 178 13.41 -5.46 4.66
N GLY A 179 14.71 -5.38 4.93
CA GLY A 179 15.25 -5.16 6.26
C GLY A 179 15.99 -3.84 6.38
N TRP A 180 15.69 -3.12 7.45
CA TRP A 180 16.44 -1.96 7.93
C TRP A 180 17.38 -2.40 9.04
N ASP A 181 18.69 -2.25 8.83
CA ASP A 181 19.71 -2.65 9.80
C ASP A 181 20.05 -1.56 10.84
N GLY A 182 19.37 -0.42 10.80
CA GLY A 182 19.70 0.79 11.55
C GLY A 182 20.31 1.90 10.69
N LYS A 183 20.73 1.60 9.46
CA LYS A 183 21.40 2.54 8.54
C LYS A 183 20.92 2.46 7.10
N THR A 184 20.65 1.26 6.60
CA THR A 184 20.28 1.03 5.20
C THR A 184 19.14 0.02 5.09
N TRP A 185 18.32 0.21 4.07
CA TRP A 185 17.33 -0.77 3.64
C TRP A 185 17.94 -1.75 2.66
N GLN A 186 17.64 -3.03 2.85
CA GLN A 186 18.14 -4.11 2.03
C GLN A 186 17.04 -5.13 1.73
N GLY A 187 17.09 -5.76 0.56
CA GLY A 187 16.13 -6.76 0.11
C GLY A 187 16.75 -7.73 -0.89
N LEU A 188 16.30 -8.98 -0.93
CA LEU A 188 16.61 -9.87 -2.05
C LEU A 188 15.93 -9.36 -3.33
N ALA A 189 16.52 -9.60 -4.50
CA ALA A 189 16.00 -9.06 -5.76
C ALA A 189 14.48 -9.27 -6.00
N PRO A 190 13.89 -10.46 -5.76
CA PRO A 190 12.43 -10.65 -5.90
C PRO A 190 11.61 -9.78 -4.93
N SER A 191 12.12 -9.53 -3.73
CA SER A 191 11.48 -8.64 -2.76
C SER A 191 11.46 -7.20 -3.26
N VAL A 192 12.56 -6.72 -3.85
CA VAL A 192 12.66 -5.34 -4.34
C VAL A 192 11.64 -5.09 -5.45
N SER A 193 11.58 -5.96 -6.45
CA SER A 193 10.60 -5.84 -7.54
C SER A 193 9.15 -5.86 -7.07
N ASN A 194 8.82 -6.73 -6.11
CA ASN A 194 7.47 -6.77 -5.55
C ASN A 194 7.15 -5.55 -4.68
N PHE A 195 8.14 -4.99 -3.98
CA PHE A 195 7.96 -3.76 -3.22
C PHE A 195 7.73 -2.55 -4.14
N ASP A 196 8.44 -2.46 -5.26
CA ASP A 196 8.28 -1.36 -6.22
C ASP A 196 6.87 -1.30 -6.81
N ALA A 197 6.26 -2.47 -7.03
CA ALA A 197 4.88 -2.61 -7.49
C ALA A 197 3.81 -2.26 -6.43
N LEU A 198 4.19 -2.13 -5.17
CA LEU A 198 3.24 -1.83 -4.09
C LEU A 198 2.78 -0.35 -4.15
N PRO A 199 1.46 -0.07 -4.18
CA PRO A 199 0.90 1.28 -4.05
C PRO A 199 0.98 1.78 -2.59
N PHE A 200 2.21 1.90 -2.08
CA PHE A 200 2.49 2.26 -0.69
C PHE A 200 2.79 3.75 -0.57
N TYR A 201 1.76 4.54 -0.30
CA TYR A 201 1.86 6.01 -0.29
C TYR A 201 2.82 6.59 0.76
N PRO A 202 2.89 6.07 2.00
CA PRO A 202 3.87 6.53 2.98
C PRO A 202 5.35 6.36 2.58
N LYS A 203 5.66 5.63 1.49
CA LYS A 203 7.04 5.43 1.01
C LYS A 203 7.73 6.73 0.61
N SER A 204 6.99 7.72 0.10
CA SER A 204 7.55 9.01 -0.31
C SER A 204 6.69 10.19 0.14
N GLN A 205 7.32 11.37 0.27
CA GLN A 205 6.59 12.60 0.63
C GLN A 205 5.56 12.98 -0.44
N GLN A 206 5.91 12.85 -1.72
CA GLN A 206 5.02 13.21 -2.81
C GLN A 206 3.76 12.33 -2.84
N ALA A 207 3.93 11.00 -2.87
CA ALA A 207 2.80 10.07 -2.95
C ALA A 207 1.90 10.19 -1.71
N CYS A 208 2.49 10.33 -0.52
CA CYS A 208 1.71 10.55 0.69
C CYS A 208 0.94 11.88 0.63
N GLY A 209 1.59 12.98 0.22
CA GLY A 209 0.98 14.29 0.11
C GLY A 209 -0.18 14.35 -0.88
N GLU A 210 -0.05 13.70 -2.04
CA GLU A 210 -1.12 13.53 -3.03
C GLU A 210 -2.34 12.85 -2.41
N GLN A 211 -2.15 11.77 -1.66
CA GLN A 211 -3.24 11.09 -0.96
C GLN A 211 -3.86 11.95 0.14
N LEU A 212 -3.06 12.68 0.93
CA LEU A 212 -3.60 13.54 1.99
C LEU A 212 -4.50 14.63 1.42
N VAL A 213 -4.11 15.23 0.29
CA VAL A 213 -4.93 16.22 -0.39
C VAL A 213 -6.16 15.58 -0.99
N MET A 214 -6.03 14.44 -1.67
CA MET A 214 -7.18 13.73 -2.25
C MET A 214 -8.25 13.46 -1.19
N TRP A 215 -7.89 12.81 -0.07
CA TRP A 215 -8.84 12.55 1.02
C TRP A 215 -9.34 13.83 1.69
N GLY A 216 -8.45 14.78 1.97
CA GLY A 216 -8.80 16.03 2.65
C GLY A 216 -9.72 16.96 1.86
N SER A 217 -9.72 16.84 0.53
CA SER A 217 -10.49 17.70 -0.39
C SER A 217 -11.65 16.98 -1.09
N LYS A 218 -11.97 15.73 -0.71
CA LYS A 218 -12.97 14.89 -1.40
C LYS A 218 -12.64 14.65 -2.88
N ALA A 219 -11.37 14.40 -3.17
CA ALA A 219 -10.81 14.15 -4.49
C ALA A 219 -10.89 15.33 -5.49
N GLU A 220 -11.16 16.54 -5.02
CA GLU A 220 -11.21 17.74 -5.87
C GLU A 220 -9.89 18.52 -5.90
N GLY A 221 -9.01 18.29 -4.93
CA GLY A 221 -7.75 19.03 -4.76
C GLY A 221 -6.56 18.40 -5.47
N SER A 222 -5.62 19.25 -5.87
CA SER A 222 -4.29 18.85 -6.37
C SER A 222 -3.21 19.16 -5.33
N TYR A 223 -2.16 18.34 -5.27
CA TYR A 223 -1.04 18.53 -4.36
C TYR A 223 -0.11 19.69 -4.79
N THR A 224 -0.64 20.91 -4.73
CA THR A 224 0.03 22.15 -5.10
C THR A 224 -0.35 23.29 -4.14
N GLY A 225 0.37 24.42 -4.21
CA GLY A 225 0.03 25.65 -3.47
C GLY A 225 -0.22 25.43 -1.97
N SER A 226 -1.35 25.97 -1.49
CA SER A 226 -1.77 25.87 -0.09
C SER A 226 -2.11 24.44 0.35
N ALA A 227 -2.69 23.63 -0.54
CA ALA A 227 -3.01 22.23 -0.25
C ALA A 227 -1.74 21.41 0.00
N LYS A 228 -0.72 21.60 -0.84
CA LYS A 228 0.62 21.02 -0.62
C LYS A 228 1.23 21.47 0.71
N ALA A 229 1.18 22.77 1.00
CA ALA A 229 1.70 23.30 2.26
C ALA A 229 0.99 22.69 3.49
N ALA A 230 -0.33 22.49 3.42
CA ALA A 230 -1.10 21.84 4.48
C ALA A 230 -0.73 20.37 4.66
N ALA A 231 -0.63 19.60 3.56
CA ALA A 231 -0.21 18.20 3.59
C ALA A 231 1.23 18.03 4.08
N ASP A 232 2.15 18.87 3.64
CA ASP A 232 3.54 18.87 4.12
C ASP A 232 3.62 19.19 5.61
N ALA A 233 2.85 20.17 6.07
CA ALA A 233 2.77 20.50 7.48
C ALA A 233 2.19 19.34 8.31
N ALA A 234 1.20 18.62 7.76
CA ALA A 234 0.62 17.45 8.42
C ALA A 234 1.62 16.30 8.56
N MET A 235 2.32 15.95 7.46
CA MET A 235 3.37 14.92 7.47
C MET A 235 4.53 15.28 8.41
N ARG A 236 4.92 16.57 8.47
CA ARG A 236 5.97 17.04 9.38
C ARG A 236 5.53 16.96 10.84
N ALA A 237 4.27 17.30 11.14
CA ALA A 237 3.73 17.20 12.48
C ALA A 237 3.61 15.73 12.93
N GLY A 238 3.23 14.82 12.02
CA GLY A 238 3.20 13.38 12.27
C GLY A 238 2.34 13.03 13.48
N THR A 239 2.95 12.48 14.53
CA THR A 239 2.26 12.09 15.77
C THR A 239 1.80 13.28 16.61
N GLN A 240 2.31 14.48 16.31
CA GLN A 240 1.98 15.74 16.97
C GLN A 240 0.98 16.58 16.15
N LEU A 241 0.29 15.94 15.19
CA LEU A 241 -0.71 16.60 14.37
C LEU A 241 -1.83 17.20 15.23
N THR A 242 -2.21 18.44 14.93
CA THR A 242 -3.30 19.13 15.62
C THR A 242 -4.61 19.07 14.82
N ALA A 243 -5.74 19.24 15.51
CA ALA A 243 -7.05 19.34 14.87
C ALA A 243 -7.12 20.47 13.82
N ALA A 244 -6.45 21.60 14.09
CA ALA A 244 -6.39 22.72 13.16
C ALA A 244 -5.58 22.39 11.90
N GLN A 245 -4.43 21.70 12.04
CA GLN A 245 -3.65 21.25 10.89
C GLN A 245 -4.39 20.21 10.06
N LEU A 246 -5.10 19.28 10.71
CA LEU A 246 -5.89 18.29 10.00
C LEU A 246 -7.02 18.97 9.21
N LYS A 247 -7.81 19.85 9.84
CA LYS A 247 -8.90 20.60 9.17
C LYS A 247 -8.44 21.50 8.03
N LYS A 248 -7.19 21.97 8.03
CA LYS A 248 -6.62 22.76 6.93
C LYS A 248 -6.49 21.99 5.62
N LEU A 249 -6.56 20.65 5.65
CA LEU A 249 -6.52 19.83 4.43
C LEU A 249 -7.79 19.95 3.59
N GLY A 250 -8.91 20.37 4.19
CA GLY A 250 -10.12 20.72 3.46
C GLY A 250 -11.41 20.09 4.01
N PRO A 251 -12.51 20.26 3.26
CA PRO A 251 -13.86 19.87 3.67
C PRO A 251 -14.10 18.35 3.71
N GLY A 252 -13.16 17.53 3.24
CA GLY A 252 -13.20 16.08 3.41
C GLY A 252 -13.02 15.66 4.87
N ILE A 253 -12.38 16.48 5.70
CA ILE A 253 -12.11 16.17 7.11
C ILE A 253 -13.36 16.33 7.97
N GLN A 254 -13.89 15.21 8.45
CA GLN A 254 -15.11 15.19 9.26
C GLN A 254 -14.80 15.53 10.72
N SER A 255 -15.34 16.64 11.21
CA SER A 255 -15.06 17.15 12.57
C SER A 255 -15.33 16.12 13.68
N ALA A 256 -16.35 15.29 13.52
CA ALA A 256 -16.70 14.24 14.49
C ALA A 256 -15.61 13.15 14.63
N ARG A 257 -14.76 12.97 13.61
CA ARG A 257 -13.75 11.91 13.54
C ARG A 257 -12.35 12.36 13.94
N VAL A 258 -12.12 13.68 13.95
CA VAL A 258 -10.81 14.29 14.24
C VAL A 258 -10.18 13.75 15.54
N LYS A 259 -10.95 13.62 16.62
CA LYS A 259 -10.41 13.12 17.89
C LYS A 259 -9.85 11.69 17.77
N GLY A 260 -10.58 10.79 17.11
CA GLY A 260 -10.14 9.41 16.87
C GLY A 260 -8.93 9.35 15.95
N ALA A 261 -8.95 10.12 14.87
CA ALA A 261 -7.85 10.24 13.93
C ALA A 261 -6.53 10.70 14.59
N LEU A 262 -6.58 11.72 15.45
CA LEU A 262 -5.39 12.19 16.18
C LEU A 262 -4.89 11.15 17.20
N THR A 263 -5.80 10.40 17.82
CA THR A 263 -5.43 9.30 18.73
C THR A 263 -4.69 8.21 17.97
N ALA A 264 -5.17 7.83 16.79
CA ALA A 264 -4.53 6.84 15.94
C ALA A 264 -3.17 7.32 15.42
N ALA A 265 -3.04 8.59 15.04
CA ALA A 265 -1.76 9.19 14.65
C ALA A 265 -0.72 9.09 15.77
N LYS A 266 -1.14 9.31 17.02
CA LYS A 266 -0.27 9.24 18.19
C LYS A 266 0.22 7.83 18.50
N ALA A 267 -0.51 6.78 18.11
CA ALA A 267 -0.09 5.39 18.33
C ALA A 267 1.24 5.04 17.65
N TYR A 268 1.65 5.79 16.61
CA TYR A 268 2.94 5.64 15.94
C TYR A 268 4.16 6.03 16.80
N GLU A 269 3.96 6.64 17.97
CA GLU A 269 5.01 6.89 18.97
C GLU A 269 5.47 5.62 19.69
N GLY A 270 4.70 4.52 19.59
CA GLY A 270 5.04 3.24 20.18
C GLY A 270 6.45 2.79 19.80
N LYS A 271 7.19 2.24 20.76
CA LYS A 271 8.50 1.63 20.49
C LYS A 271 8.31 0.29 19.78
N GLY A 272 9.27 -0.08 18.92
CA GLY A 272 9.30 -1.42 18.34
C GLY A 272 9.32 -2.49 19.43
N LYS A 273 8.56 -3.56 19.26
CA LYS A 273 8.40 -4.61 20.28
C LYS A 273 9.41 -5.75 20.14
N HIS A 274 9.89 -5.99 18.93
CA HIS A 274 10.68 -7.18 18.56
C HIS A 274 12.15 -7.09 18.95
#